data_AF-A0A4R0HLB5-F1
#
_entry.id   AF-A0A4R0HLB5-F1
#
_cell.length_a   1.000
_cell.length_b   1.000
_cell.length_c   1.000
_cell.angle_alpha   90.00
_cell.angle_beta   90.00
_cell.angle_gamma   90.00
#
_symmetry.space_group_name_H-M   'P 1'
#
loop_
_entity.id
_entity.type
_entity.pdbx_description
1 polymer ?
#
loop_
_entity_poly.entity_id
_entity_poly.type
_entity_poly.pdbx_seq_one_letter_code
_entity_poly.pdbx_strand_id
1 'polypeptide(L)'
;MTDLTDLLARTADQTPVGPPPLDALRAGATRRRRRRTTALTATAVVAVAAVIGGTTLLTSHDPTTPVTSPTPTPAPLPPATRLVGFGHAAIAVPADWPTNKSMCGTPKQDTVLLDDPSAAQYCMMHRPVGVESVGLYYGRPRADFHADEAFEIDGVRAERQRTTCSTSNYPKANTTTCGSTVSIPSLKVWFQAESSTSAEQVDRMLGWIQIVPDRSGVPSYSSLAGAPINPVREAYAPLLAAAGLKMQYKRVKSPSYPSGTILGVSPAAGTMLPVGSTVTVTVAR
;
A
#
# COMPACT_ATOMS: atom_id res chain seq x y z
N MET A 1 14.44 -21.65 49.41
CA MET A 1 14.36 -20.99 48.10
C MET A 1 13.08 -21.41 47.45
N THR A 2 12.05 -20.57 47.53
CA THR A 2 10.73 -20.79 46.91
C THR A 2 10.81 -20.40 45.44
N ASP A 3 10.46 -21.35 44.57
CA ASP A 3 10.48 -21.25 43.11
C ASP A 3 9.33 -20.36 42.63
N LEU A 4 9.66 -19.29 41.90
CA LEU A 4 8.73 -18.29 41.38
C LEU A 4 7.66 -18.91 40.47
N THR A 5 8.00 -20.02 39.84
CA THR A 5 7.17 -20.74 38.87
C THR A 5 5.94 -21.37 39.55
N ASP A 6 6.09 -21.79 40.80
CA ASP A 6 5.04 -22.48 41.57
C ASP A 6 4.00 -21.51 42.18
N LEU A 7 4.37 -20.21 42.29
CA LEU A 7 3.47 -19.13 42.69
C LEU A 7 2.60 -18.63 41.52
N LEU A 8 3.12 -18.69 40.29
CA LEU A 8 2.40 -18.28 39.08
C LEU A 8 1.36 -19.33 38.65
N ALA A 9 1.66 -20.62 38.81
CA ALA A 9 0.70 -21.69 38.54
C ALA A 9 -0.51 -21.63 39.48
N ARG A 10 -0.30 -21.31 40.77
CA ARG A 10 -1.37 -21.22 41.77
C ARG A 10 -2.29 -20.00 41.63
N THR A 11 -1.86 -18.96 40.90
CA THR A 11 -2.67 -17.74 40.71
C THR A 11 -3.56 -17.81 39.47
N ALA A 12 -3.23 -18.65 38.48
CA ALA A 12 -4.07 -18.86 37.30
C ALA A 12 -5.36 -19.62 37.61
N ASP A 13 -5.31 -20.61 38.51
CA ASP A 13 -6.48 -21.42 38.91
C ASP A 13 -7.49 -20.69 39.81
N GLN A 14 -7.19 -19.47 40.26
CA GLN A 14 -8.06 -18.69 41.15
C GLN A 14 -8.88 -17.60 40.44
N THR A 15 -9.00 -17.63 39.12
CA THR A 15 -9.86 -16.69 38.38
C THR A 15 -11.12 -17.39 37.84
N PRO A 16 -12.26 -17.29 38.54
CA PRO A 16 -13.53 -17.79 38.03
C PRO A 16 -13.94 -16.96 36.81
N VAL A 17 -13.82 -17.52 35.62
CA VAL A 17 -14.37 -16.93 34.39
C VAL A 17 -15.84 -17.29 34.29
N GLY A 18 -16.70 -16.32 34.62
CA GLY A 18 -18.15 -16.44 34.41
C GLY A 18 -18.52 -16.38 32.93
N PRO A 19 -19.66 -16.97 32.52
CA PRO A 19 -20.11 -16.93 31.13
C PRO A 19 -20.37 -15.49 30.66
N PRO A 20 -20.11 -15.19 29.38
CA PRO A 20 -20.25 -13.83 28.85
C PRO A 20 -21.72 -13.37 28.87
N PRO A 21 -22.01 -12.10 29.23
CA PRO A 21 -23.38 -11.58 29.34
C PRO A 21 -23.94 -11.23 27.95
N LEU A 22 -24.34 -12.25 27.19
CA LEU A 22 -24.84 -12.12 25.82
C LEU A 22 -26.13 -11.28 25.73
N ASP A 23 -26.94 -11.23 26.78
CA ASP A 23 -28.20 -10.48 26.81
C ASP A 23 -27.99 -8.97 26.87
N ALA A 24 -26.93 -8.51 27.56
CA ALA A 24 -26.55 -7.10 27.60
C ALA A 24 -26.09 -6.60 26.21
N LEU A 25 -25.42 -7.45 25.43
CA LEU A 25 -24.99 -7.15 24.07
C LEU A 25 -26.17 -7.04 23.09
N ARG A 26 -27.19 -7.90 23.25
CA ARG A 26 -28.41 -7.86 22.43
C ARG A 26 -29.26 -6.62 22.70
N ALA A 27 -29.35 -6.16 23.95
CA ALA A 27 -30.08 -4.95 24.33
C ALA A 27 -29.42 -3.66 23.78
N GLY A 28 -28.10 -3.62 23.63
CA GLY A 28 -27.39 -2.49 23.03
C GLY A 28 -27.64 -2.34 21.52
N ALA A 29 -27.77 -3.46 20.81
CA ALA A 29 -27.97 -3.48 19.35
C ALA A 29 -29.34 -2.93 18.91
N THR A 30 -30.39 -3.18 19.68
CA THR A 30 -31.76 -2.72 19.35
C THR A 30 -31.93 -1.22 19.53
N ARG A 31 -31.27 -0.62 20.55
CA ARG A 31 -31.33 0.83 20.82
C ARG A 31 -30.65 1.67 19.72
N ARG A 32 -29.59 1.16 19.07
CA ARG A 32 -28.88 1.87 17.99
C ARG A 32 -29.67 1.91 16.68
N ARG A 33 -30.48 0.89 16.40
CA ARG A 33 -31.27 0.79 15.16
C ARG A 33 -32.42 1.81 15.11
N ARG A 34 -33.07 2.10 16.25
CA ARG A 34 -34.15 3.10 16.34
C ARG A 34 -33.70 4.56 16.13
N ARG A 35 -32.42 4.88 16.37
CA ARG A 35 -31.90 6.24 16.17
C ARG A 35 -31.58 6.59 14.72
N ARG A 36 -31.52 5.59 13.81
CA ARG A 36 -31.16 5.82 12.39
C ARG A 36 -32.36 6.11 11.48
N THR A 37 -33.60 5.92 11.94
CA THR A 37 -34.80 6.09 11.10
C THR A 37 -35.44 7.49 11.19
N THR A 38 -34.94 8.40 12.02
CA THR A 38 -35.57 9.71 12.26
C THR A 38 -34.83 10.92 11.66
N ALA A 39 -33.89 10.74 10.73
CA ALA A 39 -33.02 11.84 10.27
C ALA A 39 -32.92 12.01 8.74
N LEU A 40 -34.02 11.80 7.99
CA LEU A 40 -34.07 12.10 6.55
C LEU A 40 -35.39 12.78 6.17
N THR A 41 -35.48 14.08 6.43
CA THR A 41 -36.33 15.02 5.67
C THR A 41 -35.72 16.42 5.74
N ALA A 42 -35.05 16.86 4.68
CA ALA A 42 -34.78 18.27 4.43
C ALA A 42 -34.78 18.52 2.92
N THR A 43 -35.52 19.56 2.55
CA THR A 43 -36.09 19.93 1.26
C THR A 43 -35.10 20.55 0.27
N ALA A 44 -35.24 20.22 -1.01
CA ALA A 44 -34.58 20.88 -2.13
C ALA A 44 -35.23 22.24 -2.43
N VAL A 45 -34.43 23.30 -2.58
CA VAL A 45 -34.84 24.59 -3.12
C VAL A 45 -34.07 24.81 -4.42
N VAL A 46 -34.78 24.79 -5.54
CA VAL A 46 -34.26 25.14 -6.88
C VAL A 46 -34.49 26.63 -7.08
N ALA A 47 -33.42 27.40 -7.23
CA ALA A 47 -33.49 28.79 -7.67
C ALA A 47 -33.10 28.87 -9.14
N VAL A 48 -34.09 29.11 -9.99
CA VAL A 48 -33.95 29.47 -11.41
C VAL A 48 -33.59 30.96 -11.47
N ALA A 49 -32.46 31.31 -12.08
CA ALA A 49 -32.12 32.68 -12.42
C ALA A 49 -32.19 32.89 -13.94
N ALA A 50 -32.98 33.89 -14.31
CA ALA A 50 -33.46 34.18 -15.65
C ALA A 50 -32.42 34.83 -16.58
N VAL A 51 -32.60 34.57 -17.87
CA VAL A 51 -31.90 35.16 -19.01
C VAL A 51 -32.45 36.57 -19.30
N ILE A 52 -31.56 37.57 -19.30
CA ILE A 52 -31.71 38.88 -19.95
C ILE A 52 -30.28 39.19 -20.45
N GLY A 53 -29.94 39.30 -21.73
CA GLY A 53 -30.59 40.06 -22.80
C GLY A 53 -29.88 41.41 -22.92
N GLY A 54 -28.87 41.54 -23.79
CA GLY A 54 -28.21 42.83 -24.01
C GLY A 54 -26.92 42.76 -24.83
N THR A 55 -27.05 42.67 -26.15
CA THR A 55 -25.97 42.98 -27.10
C THR A 55 -25.89 44.49 -27.28
N THR A 56 -24.77 45.10 -26.85
CA THR A 56 -24.37 46.43 -27.32
C THR A 56 -22.99 46.33 -27.95
N LEU A 57 -22.97 46.43 -29.28
CA LEU A 57 -21.77 46.66 -30.08
C LEU A 57 -21.29 48.09 -29.78
N LEU A 58 -20.13 48.22 -29.16
CA LEU A 58 -19.36 49.46 -29.14
C LEU A 58 -18.05 49.20 -29.89
N THR A 59 -18.00 49.69 -31.12
CA THR A 59 -16.79 49.80 -31.93
C THR A 59 -15.95 50.96 -31.40
N SER A 60 -14.91 50.64 -30.62
CA SER A 60 -13.80 51.57 -30.39
C SER A 60 -12.64 51.16 -31.29
N HIS A 61 -12.38 51.99 -32.30
CA HIS A 61 -11.15 51.94 -33.09
C HIS A 61 -10.05 52.60 -32.25
N ASP A 62 -9.13 51.80 -31.72
CA ASP A 62 -7.82 52.26 -31.28
C ASP A 62 -6.74 51.41 -31.96
N PRO A 63 -5.63 52.02 -32.42
CA PRO A 63 -4.62 51.33 -33.22
C PRO A 63 -3.88 50.28 -32.38
N THR A 64 -4.15 49.02 -32.69
CA THR A 64 -3.49 47.84 -32.12
C THR A 64 -1.98 47.91 -32.29
N THR A 65 -1.26 48.17 -31.20
CA THR A 65 0.12 47.68 -31.06
C THR A 65 0.05 46.15 -30.92
N PRO A 66 0.91 45.38 -31.60
CA PRO A 66 0.93 43.93 -31.42
C PRO A 66 1.42 43.62 -30.00
N VAL A 67 0.47 43.23 -29.13
CA VAL A 67 0.79 42.60 -27.86
C VAL A 67 1.35 41.22 -28.19
N THR A 68 2.66 41.07 -28.03
CA THR A 68 3.33 39.76 -28.02
C THR A 68 2.78 39.00 -26.83
N SER A 69 1.82 38.09 -27.07
CA SER A 69 1.37 37.13 -26.06
C SER A 69 2.60 36.39 -25.52
N PRO A 70 2.80 36.29 -24.19
CA PRO A 70 3.88 35.46 -23.67
C PRO A 70 3.59 34.02 -24.07
N THR A 71 4.55 33.40 -24.76
CA THR A 71 4.54 31.96 -25.03
C THR A 71 4.24 31.23 -23.72
N PRO A 72 3.19 30.39 -23.64
CA PRO A 72 2.94 29.60 -22.44
C PRO A 72 4.19 28.77 -22.16
N THR A 73 4.79 28.96 -20.98
CA THR A 73 5.86 28.11 -20.49
C THR A 73 5.40 26.66 -20.62
N PRO A 74 6.17 25.78 -21.30
CA PRO A 74 5.81 24.37 -21.38
C PRO A 74 5.60 23.84 -19.96
N ALA A 75 4.43 23.27 -19.69
CA ALA A 75 4.19 22.59 -18.43
C ALA A 75 5.32 21.56 -18.22
N PRO A 76 5.88 21.45 -17.00
CA PRO A 76 6.89 20.44 -16.71
C PRO A 76 6.38 19.08 -17.19
N LEU A 77 7.18 18.36 -17.98
CA LEU A 77 6.84 17.00 -18.36
C LEU A 77 6.55 16.22 -17.08
N PRO A 78 5.44 15.46 -17.00
CA PRO A 78 5.19 14.63 -15.83
C PRO A 78 6.40 13.71 -15.63
N PRO A 79 6.84 13.51 -14.38
CA PRO A 79 8.00 12.66 -14.11
C PRO A 79 7.75 11.28 -14.73
N ALA A 80 8.76 10.73 -15.40
CA ALA A 80 8.69 9.38 -15.94
C ALA A 80 8.30 8.41 -14.82
N THR A 81 7.37 7.51 -15.09
CA THR A 81 6.92 6.51 -14.11
C THR A 81 7.26 5.09 -14.55
N ARG A 82 7.33 4.19 -13.58
CA ARG A 82 7.42 2.73 -13.80
C ARG A 82 6.32 2.03 -13.01
N LEU A 83 5.80 0.94 -13.57
CA LEU A 83 4.82 0.11 -12.88
C LEU A 83 5.51 -0.92 -11.99
N VAL A 84 4.99 -1.05 -10.78
CA VAL A 84 5.42 -2.05 -9.81
C VAL A 84 4.19 -2.74 -9.26
N GLY A 85 4.20 -4.06 -9.17
CA GLY A 85 2.98 -4.78 -8.81
C GLY A 85 3.18 -6.22 -8.40
N PHE A 86 2.07 -6.82 -7.97
CA PHE A 86 1.95 -8.22 -7.64
C PHE A 86 0.67 -8.77 -8.28
N GLY A 87 0.79 -9.91 -8.96
CA GLY A 87 -0.26 -10.36 -9.87
C GLY A 87 -0.62 -9.25 -10.87
N HIS A 88 -1.92 -9.10 -11.16
CA HIS A 88 -2.43 -8.09 -12.07
C HIS A 88 -2.61 -6.71 -11.45
N ALA A 89 -2.32 -6.52 -10.16
CA ALA A 89 -2.42 -5.21 -9.51
C ALA A 89 -1.06 -4.51 -9.52
N ALA A 90 -1.03 -3.26 -9.96
CA ALA A 90 0.18 -2.44 -9.98
C ALA A 90 -0.08 -1.03 -9.48
N ILE A 91 1.01 -0.35 -9.11
CA ILE A 91 1.03 1.07 -8.79
C ILE A 91 2.12 1.73 -9.62
N ALA A 92 1.80 2.88 -10.22
CA ALA A 92 2.81 3.70 -10.88
C ALA A 92 3.61 4.47 -9.82
N VAL A 93 4.93 4.43 -9.93
CA VAL A 93 5.86 5.20 -9.08
C VAL A 93 6.84 5.96 -9.97
N PRO A 94 7.45 7.05 -9.50
CA PRO A 94 8.52 7.70 -10.24
C PRO A 94 9.62 6.70 -10.63
N ALA A 95 10.10 6.80 -11.88
CA ALA A 95 10.98 5.81 -12.47
C ALA A 95 12.35 5.74 -11.77
N ASP A 96 12.77 6.85 -11.17
CA ASP A 96 14.02 7.00 -10.42
C ASP A 96 13.93 6.49 -8.98
N TRP A 97 12.73 6.20 -8.46
CA TRP A 97 12.58 5.63 -7.13
C TRP A 97 13.26 4.25 -7.06
N PRO A 98 14.28 4.08 -6.21
CA PRO A 98 14.91 2.79 -6.00
C PRO A 98 14.02 1.86 -5.16
N THR A 99 14.38 0.58 -5.14
CA THR A 99 13.74 -0.43 -4.28
C THR A 99 14.55 -0.62 -3.00
N ASN A 100 13.86 -0.70 -1.85
CA ASN A 100 14.40 -0.97 -0.51
C ASN A 100 15.54 -0.04 -0.07
N LYS A 101 15.42 1.27 -0.30
CA LYS A 101 16.30 2.26 0.32
C LYS A 101 15.82 2.64 1.71
N SER A 102 15.86 1.63 2.55
CA SER A 102 15.45 1.66 3.95
C SER A 102 16.60 1.22 4.85
N MET A 103 16.47 1.53 6.12
CA MET A 103 17.35 1.07 7.18
C MET A 103 16.47 0.63 8.34
N CYS A 104 16.60 -0.63 8.74
CA CYS A 104 15.73 -1.24 9.74
C CYS A 104 14.23 -1.11 9.42
N GLY A 105 13.87 -1.33 8.16
CA GLY A 105 12.50 -1.21 7.65
C GLY A 105 11.99 0.22 7.52
N THR A 106 12.79 1.23 7.88
CA THR A 106 12.42 2.65 7.78
C THR A 106 13.00 3.26 6.52
N PRO A 107 12.19 3.75 5.57
CA PRO A 107 12.67 4.46 4.39
C PRO A 107 13.56 5.65 4.74
N LYS A 108 14.68 5.77 4.03
CA LYS A 108 15.68 6.85 4.20
C LYS A 108 15.73 7.84 3.04
N GLN A 109 15.06 7.48 1.96
CA GLN A 109 14.80 8.27 0.77
C GLN A 109 13.58 7.66 0.08
N ASP A 110 13.04 8.38 -0.88
CA ASP A 110 11.96 7.90 -1.73
C ASP A 110 12.24 6.49 -2.23
N THR A 111 11.32 5.56 -1.96
CA THR A 111 11.58 4.15 -2.27
C THR A 111 10.32 3.31 -2.35
N VAL A 112 10.42 2.25 -3.15
CA VAL A 112 9.46 1.15 -3.14
C VAL A 112 9.95 0.05 -2.20
N LEU A 113 9.09 -0.42 -1.30
CA LEU A 113 9.38 -1.49 -0.35
C LEU A 113 8.82 -2.82 -0.87
N LEU A 114 9.74 -3.72 -1.22
CA LEU A 114 9.47 -5.05 -1.77
C LEU A 114 10.48 -6.03 -1.21
N ASP A 115 10.07 -7.04 -0.43
CA ASP A 115 11.02 -8.01 0.13
C ASP A 115 12.17 -7.34 0.90
N ASP A 116 11.90 -6.22 1.58
CA ASP A 116 12.92 -5.44 2.27
C ASP A 116 13.56 -6.24 3.41
N PRO A 117 14.81 -6.70 3.26
CA PRO A 117 15.47 -7.50 4.30
C PRO A 117 15.77 -6.68 5.55
N SER A 118 15.84 -5.35 5.44
CA SER A 118 16.09 -4.48 6.59
C SER A 118 14.90 -4.43 7.54
N ALA A 119 13.68 -4.75 7.08
CA ALA A 119 12.48 -4.74 7.92
C ALA A 119 12.58 -5.70 9.12
N ALA A 120 13.40 -6.74 9.03
CA ALA A 120 13.62 -7.70 10.12
C ALA A 120 14.64 -7.23 11.18
N GLN A 121 15.30 -6.08 11.00
CA GLN A 121 16.43 -5.67 11.85
C GLN A 121 16.01 -4.86 13.10
N TYR A 122 14.74 -4.45 13.21
CA TYR A 122 14.10 -3.84 14.39
C TYR A 122 14.94 -2.81 15.18
N CYS A 123 15.72 -1.96 14.52
CA CYS A 123 16.62 -1.02 15.20
C CYS A 123 16.05 0.40 15.42
N MET A 124 14.72 0.57 15.36
CA MET A 124 14.01 1.83 15.67
C MET A 124 14.57 3.09 14.98
N MET A 125 14.78 3.01 13.66
CA MET A 125 15.24 4.15 12.88
C MET A 125 14.14 5.19 12.66
N HIS A 126 14.49 6.48 12.67
CA HIS A 126 13.55 7.55 12.34
C HIS A 126 13.50 7.81 10.82
N ARG A 127 12.33 8.17 10.30
CA ARG A 127 12.16 8.59 8.91
C ARG A 127 12.60 10.06 8.74
N PRO A 128 13.48 10.39 7.77
CA PRO A 128 13.80 11.78 7.43
C PRO A 128 12.58 12.54 6.91
N VAL A 129 12.60 13.87 6.98
CA VAL A 129 11.57 14.74 6.37
C VAL A 129 11.69 14.68 4.85
N GLY A 130 10.56 14.73 4.13
CA GLY A 130 10.53 14.75 2.66
C GLY A 130 10.80 13.39 2.00
N VAL A 131 10.60 12.30 2.76
CA VAL A 131 10.73 10.91 2.30
C VAL A 131 9.39 10.25 2.14
N GLU A 132 9.15 9.74 0.94
CA GLU A 132 7.96 9.05 0.50
C GLU A 132 8.22 7.55 0.34
N SER A 133 7.21 6.71 0.48
CA SER A 133 7.37 5.29 0.19
C SER A 133 6.08 4.58 -0.15
N VAL A 134 6.20 3.57 -1.00
CA VAL A 134 5.12 2.65 -1.34
C VAL A 134 5.57 1.22 -1.04
N GLY A 135 4.84 0.49 -0.22
CA GLY A 135 5.02 -0.93 0.02
C GLY A 135 3.95 -1.77 -0.68
N LEU A 136 4.34 -2.94 -1.19
CA LEU A 136 3.45 -3.90 -1.83
C LEU A 136 3.53 -5.24 -1.10
N TYR A 137 2.37 -5.86 -0.90
CA TYR A 137 2.26 -7.05 -0.06
C TYR A 137 1.19 -8.02 -0.56
N TYR A 138 1.39 -9.30 -0.28
CA TYR A 138 0.42 -10.36 -0.51
C TYR A 138 -0.44 -10.64 0.73
N GLY A 139 -1.57 -11.28 0.51
CA GLY A 139 -2.45 -11.81 1.54
C GLY A 139 -3.38 -10.76 2.12
N ARG A 140 -3.69 -10.92 3.40
CA ARG A 140 -4.50 -9.95 4.13
C ARG A 140 -3.63 -8.77 4.55
N PRO A 141 -4.18 -7.54 4.57
CA PRO A 141 -3.55 -6.42 5.24
C PRO A 141 -3.20 -6.73 6.69
N ARG A 142 -2.39 -5.84 7.31
CA ARG A 142 -2.04 -5.93 8.73
C ARG A 142 -3.29 -5.97 9.62
N ALA A 143 -3.15 -6.51 10.83
CA ALA A 143 -4.28 -6.74 11.73
C ALA A 143 -4.99 -5.44 12.18
N ASP A 144 -4.32 -4.29 12.09
CA ASP A 144 -4.83 -2.95 12.39
C ASP A 144 -5.55 -2.27 11.19
N PHE A 145 -5.55 -2.90 10.01
CA PHE A 145 -6.29 -2.43 8.86
C PHE A 145 -7.80 -2.49 9.09
N HIS A 146 -8.48 -1.40 8.76
CA HIS A 146 -9.93 -1.32 8.70
C HIS A 146 -10.35 -0.61 7.40
N ALA A 147 -11.33 -1.17 6.71
CA ALA A 147 -11.90 -0.57 5.52
C ALA A 147 -12.85 0.55 5.92
N ASP A 148 -12.38 1.80 5.83
CA ASP A 148 -13.21 3.01 6.00
C ASP A 148 -14.09 3.27 4.78
N GLU A 149 -13.60 2.87 3.60
CA GLU A 149 -14.26 3.05 2.31
C GLU A 149 -14.07 1.81 1.41
N ALA A 150 -15.06 1.55 0.58
CA ALA A 150 -14.96 0.60 -0.52
C ALA A 150 -15.20 1.34 -1.84
N PHE A 151 -14.40 1.03 -2.86
CA PHE A 151 -14.41 1.67 -4.17
C PHE A 151 -13.97 0.68 -5.25
N GLU A 152 -13.85 1.14 -6.49
CA GLU A 152 -13.39 0.31 -7.61
C GLU A 152 -12.11 0.87 -8.22
N ILE A 153 -11.22 -0.03 -8.62
CA ILE A 153 -10.02 0.25 -9.42
C ILE A 153 -10.17 -0.57 -10.70
N ASP A 154 -10.39 0.10 -11.83
CA ASP A 154 -10.60 -0.54 -13.13
C ASP A 154 -11.64 -1.68 -13.10
N GLY A 155 -12.76 -1.46 -12.38
CA GLY A 155 -13.84 -2.42 -12.21
C GLY A 155 -13.57 -3.54 -11.18
N VAL A 156 -12.44 -3.51 -10.48
CA VAL A 156 -12.12 -4.42 -9.39
C VAL A 156 -12.36 -3.74 -8.05
N ARG A 157 -13.17 -4.38 -7.20
CA ARG A 157 -13.44 -3.90 -5.84
C ARG A 157 -12.14 -3.75 -5.03
N ALA A 158 -11.96 -2.58 -4.44
CA ALA A 158 -10.89 -2.25 -3.53
C ALA A 158 -11.46 -1.65 -2.22
N GLU A 159 -10.67 -1.74 -1.17
CA GLU A 159 -11.01 -1.26 0.17
C GLU A 159 -9.88 -0.37 0.67
N ARG A 160 -10.23 0.79 1.22
CA ARG A 160 -9.29 1.80 1.65
C ARG A 160 -9.46 2.14 3.13
N GLN A 161 -8.34 2.26 3.81
CA GLN A 161 -8.25 2.89 5.12
C GLN A 161 -8.03 4.39 4.95
N ARG A 162 -8.64 5.21 5.80
CA ARG A 162 -8.43 6.66 5.81
C ARG A 162 -6.97 6.98 6.10
N THR A 163 -6.45 7.98 5.41
CA THR A 163 -5.12 8.52 5.70
C THR A 163 -5.07 9.11 7.10
N THR A 164 -4.14 8.63 7.91
CA THR A 164 -3.90 9.13 9.26
C THR A 164 -2.45 9.60 9.38
N CYS A 165 -2.22 10.60 10.23
CA CYS A 165 -0.89 11.13 10.47
C CYS A 165 -0.54 11.01 11.95
N SER A 166 0.68 10.55 12.22
CA SER A 166 1.21 10.44 13.57
C SER A 166 2.63 10.99 13.61
N THR A 167 2.93 11.76 14.64
CA THR A 167 4.31 12.13 14.96
C THR A 167 4.94 11.01 15.76
N SER A 168 6.16 10.63 15.42
CA SER A 168 6.88 9.61 16.17
C SER A 168 7.12 10.07 17.61
N ASN A 169 6.82 9.21 18.57
CA ASN A 169 7.11 9.45 19.99
C ASN A 169 8.58 9.14 20.34
N TYR A 170 9.40 8.76 19.35
CA TYR A 170 10.81 8.44 19.58
C TYR A 170 11.60 9.73 19.90
N PRO A 171 12.39 9.76 20.99
CA PRO A 171 13.21 10.92 21.31
C PRO A 171 14.14 11.22 20.13
N LYS A 172 14.04 12.43 19.55
CA LYS A 172 14.73 12.94 18.34
C LYS A 172 14.03 12.69 16.98
N ALA A 173 12.86 12.06 16.94
CA ALA A 173 12.09 11.90 15.70
C ALA A 173 10.93 12.90 15.62
N ASN A 174 11.21 14.14 15.22
CA ASN A 174 10.17 15.18 15.08
C ASN A 174 9.45 15.14 13.71
N THR A 175 9.51 14.02 13.00
CA THR A 175 8.90 13.88 11.68
C THR A 175 7.49 13.30 11.83
N THR A 176 6.48 14.09 11.46
CA THR A 176 5.12 13.58 11.26
C THR A 176 5.09 12.69 10.02
N THR A 177 4.58 11.47 10.17
CA THR A 177 4.39 10.54 9.05
C THR A 177 2.90 10.29 8.88
N CYS A 178 2.41 10.47 7.66
CA CYS A 178 1.08 10.11 7.23
C CYS A 178 1.11 8.77 6.51
N GLY A 179 0.07 7.95 6.67
CA GLY A 179 -0.02 6.64 6.04
C GLY A 179 -1.45 6.20 5.76
N SER A 180 -1.60 5.39 4.72
CA SER A 180 -2.87 4.78 4.29
C SER A 180 -2.60 3.45 3.59
N THR A 181 -3.62 2.61 3.56
CA THR A 181 -3.59 1.30 2.90
C THR A 181 -4.76 1.16 1.93
N VAL A 182 -4.49 0.60 0.74
CA VAL A 182 -5.50 0.11 -0.21
C VAL A 182 -5.33 -1.40 -0.36
N SER A 183 -6.40 -2.15 -0.12
CA SER A 183 -6.46 -3.60 -0.31
C SER A 183 -7.34 -3.93 -1.52
N ILE A 184 -6.94 -4.96 -2.27
CA ILE A 184 -7.70 -5.55 -3.37
C ILE A 184 -7.98 -7.01 -3.00
N PRO A 185 -9.07 -7.30 -2.27
CA PRO A 185 -9.28 -8.59 -1.62
C PRO A 185 -9.34 -9.77 -2.60
N SER A 186 -9.94 -9.57 -3.78
CA SER A 186 -10.05 -10.60 -4.82
C SER A 186 -8.68 -11.06 -5.35
N LEU A 187 -7.70 -10.15 -5.37
CA LEU A 187 -6.34 -10.42 -5.82
C LEU A 187 -5.40 -10.81 -4.67
N LYS A 188 -5.84 -10.67 -3.42
CA LYS A 188 -5.01 -10.85 -2.21
C LYS A 188 -3.73 -10.00 -2.28
N VAL A 189 -3.85 -8.77 -2.75
CA VAL A 189 -2.77 -7.79 -2.83
C VAL A 189 -3.20 -6.53 -2.09
N TRP A 190 -2.26 -5.88 -1.42
CA TRP A 190 -2.49 -4.58 -0.82
C TRP A 190 -1.25 -3.69 -0.94
N PHE A 191 -1.52 -2.39 -1.00
CA PHE A 191 -0.54 -1.32 -1.14
C PHE A 191 -0.59 -0.45 0.10
N GLN A 192 0.58 -0.13 0.65
CA GLN A 192 0.71 0.85 1.71
C GLN A 192 1.49 2.04 1.18
N ALA A 193 0.97 3.24 1.37
CA ALA A 193 1.69 4.46 1.07
C ALA A 193 1.95 5.22 2.37
N GLU A 194 3.17 5.74 2.52
CA GLU A 194 3.57 6.56 3.65
C GLU A 194 4.30 7.80 3.16
N SER A 195 4.00 8.95 3.78
CA SER A 195 4.59 10.25 3.47
C SER A 195 5.05 10.95 4.73
N SER A 196 6.22 11.55 4.68
CA SER A 196 6.65 12.52 5.71
C SER A 196 6.39 13.97 5.30
N THR A 197 5.76 14.18 4.14
CA THR A 197 5.43 15.50 3.59
C THR A 197 3.99 15.87 3.91
N SER A 198 3.00 15.05 3.50
CA SER A 198 1.59 15.38 3.75
C SER A 198 0.64 14.18 3.57
N ALA A 199 -0.60 14.32 4.05
CA ALA A 199 -1.66 13.34 3.82
C ALA A 199 -2.09 13.30 2.34
N GLU A 200 -2.15 14.46 1.68
CA GLU A 200 -2.50 14.58 0.27
C GLU A 200 -1.51 13.84 -0.63
N GLN A 201 -0.23 13.80 -0.24
CA GLN A 201 0.78 13.04 -0.96
C GLN A 201 0.53 11.53 -0.87
N VAL A 202 0.09 11.02 0.28
CA VAL A 202 -0.33 9.62 0.45
C VAL A 202 -1.53 9.31 -0.46
N ASP A 203 -2.54 10.18 -0.46
CA ASP A 203 -3.74 10.03 -1.28
C ASP A 203 -3.40 10.00 -2.77
N ARG A 204 -2.50 10.89 -3.20
CA ARG A 204 -2.01 10.97 -4.58
C ARG A 204 -1.30 9.69 -5.00
N MET A 205 -0.39 9.17 -4.17
CA MET A 205 0.33 7.93 -4.47
C MET A 205 -0.63 6.76 -4.65
N LEU A 206 -1.57 6.57 -3.72
CA LEU A 206 -2.55 5.48 -3.79
C LEU A 206 -3.54 5.63 -4.95
N GLY A 207 -3.76 6.86 -5.43
CA GLY A 207 -4.54 7.13 -6.63
C GLY A 207 -3.91 6.62 -7.94
N TRP A 208 -2.64 6.18 -7.91
CA TRP A 208 -1.94 5.61 -9.06
C TRP A 208 -1.98 4.08 -9.14
N ILE A 209 -2.80 3.43 -8.30
CA ILE A 209 -3.05 1.99 -8.37
C ILE A 209 -3.95 1.71 -9.57
N GLN A 210 -3.62 0.65 -10.30
CA GLN A 210 -4.33 0.20 -11.49
C GLN A 210 -4.31 -1.32 -11.60
N ILE A 211 -5.30 -1.87 -12.32
CA ILE A 211 -5.35 -3.27 -12.72
C ILE A 211 -4.80 -3.38 -14.14
N VAL A 212 -3.85 -4.29 -14.33
CA VAL A 212 -3.11 -4.48 -15.58
C VAL A 212 -3.31 -5.93 -16.04
N PRO A 213 -4.38 -6.26 -16.78
CA PRO A 213 -4.77 -7.65 -17.05
C PRO A 213 -3.75 -8.43 -17.90
N ASP A 214 -3.02 -7.76 -18.77
CA ASP A 214 -2.04 -8.34 -19.70
C ASP A 214 -0.65 -8.55 -19.07
N ARG A 215 -0.45 -8.03 -17.85
CA ARG A 215 0.82 -8.13 -17.13
C ARG A 215 0.64 -8.73 -15.75
N SER A 216 1.72 -9.30 -15.24
CA SER A 216 1.78 -9.86 -13.90
C SER A 216 3.09 -9.51 -13.22
N GLY A 217 3.01 -9.10 -11.97
CA GLY A 217 4.16 -8.78 -11.14
C GLY A 217 4.92 -10.01 -10.68
N VAL A 218 6.24 -10.00 -10.79
CA VAL A 218 7.09 -11.07 -10.25
C VAL A 218 6.83 -11.20 -8.73
N PRO A 219 6.37 -12.35 -8.23
CA PRO A 219 6.03 -12.51 -6.83
C PRO A 219 7.23 -12.36 -5.89
N SER A 220 6.96 -11.83 -4.70
CA SER A 220 7.84 -11.93 -3.54
C SER A 220 8.22 -13.39 -3.27
N TYR A 221 9.50 -13.66 -3.02
CA TYR A 221 9.96 -14.94 -2.49
C TYR A 221 10.33 -14.84 -1.01
N SER A 222 10.47 -13.62 -0.46
CA SER A 222 10.73 -13.43 0.97
C SER A 222 9.53 -13.83 1.84
N SER A 223 8.31 -13.64 1.34
CA SER A 223 7.06 -14.03 2.02
C SER A 223 6.90 -15.55 2.17
N LEU A 224 7.70 -16.35 1.47
CA LEU A 224 7.78 -17.80 1.65
C LEU A 224 8.69 -18.23 2.80
N ALA A 225 9.51 -17.31 3.34
CA ALA A 225 10.39 -17.60 4.45
C ALA A 225 9.58 -17.62 5.76
N GLY A 226 9.13 -18.80 6.18
CA GLY A 226 8.76 -19.03 7.57
C GLY A 226 10.03 -19.24 8.38
N ALA A 227 10.28 -18.49 9.46
CA ALA A 227 11.45 -18.73 10.29
C ALA A 227 11.43 -20.17 10.88
N PRO A 228 12.56 -20.92 10.88
CA PRO A 228 13.91 -20.58 10.42
C PRO A 228 14.24 -21.13 9.01
N ILE A 229 13.24 -21.33 8.15
CA ILE A 229 13.36 -21.98 6.84
C ILE A 229 13.60 -20.92 5.75
N ASN A 230 14.75 -21.00 5.07
CA ASN A 230 14.99 -20.22 3.85
C ASN A 230 13.94 -20.56 2.80
N PRO A 231 13.53 -19.62 1.93
CA PRO A 231 12.54 -19.90 0.90
C PRO A 231 13.09 -20.99 -0.04
N VAL A 232 12.41 -22.14 -0.05
CA VAL A 232 12.76 -23.28 -0.89
C VAL A 232 12.04 -23.19 -2.23
N ARG A 233 12.72 -23.57 -3.31
CA ARG A 233 12.20 -23.49 -4.68
C ARG A 233 10.83 -24.14 -4.87
N GLU A 234 10.55 -25.24 -4.17
CA GLU A 234 9.31 -26.00 -4.29
C GLU A 234 8.08 -25.15 -3.93
N ALA A 235 8.23 -24.19 -3.01
CA ALA A 235 7.17 -23.30 -2.58
C ALA A 235 6.97 -22.10 -3.54
N TYR A 236 7.94 -21.78 -4.39
CA TYR A 236 7.90 -20.60 -5.26
C TYR A 236 7.31 -20.89 -6.65
N ALA A 237 7.50 -22.11 -7.16
CA ALA A 237 6.94 -22.50 -8.46
C ALA A 237 5.40 -22.30 -8.55
N PRO A 238 4.59 -22.66 -7.53
CA PRO A 238 3.15 -22.40 -7.54
C PRO A 238 2.80 -20.91 -7.56
N LEU A 239 3.61 -20.05 -6.93
CA LEU A 239 3.39 -18.59 -6.95
C LEU A 239 3.60 -18.01 -8.35
N LEU A 240 4.68 -18.42 -9.04
CA LEU A 240 4.91 -18.00 -10.42
C LEU A 240 3.81 -18.50 -11.35
N ALA A 241 3.39 -19.77 -11.20
CA ALA A 241 2.31 -20.34 -12.00
C ALA A 241 0.97 -19.60 -11.77
N ALA A 242 0.62 -19.29 -10.53
CA ALA A 242 -0.58 -18.52 -10.19
C ALA A 242 -0.53 -17.08 -10.73
N ALA A 243 0.68 -16.52 -10.86
CA ALA A 243 0.92 -15.24 -11.51
C ALA A 243 0.95 -15.34 -13.06
N GLY A 244 0.76 -16.52 -13.65
CA GLY A 244 0.83 -16.73 -15.10
C GLY A 244 2.26 -16.60 -15.66
N LEU A 245 3.29 -16.72 -14.81
CA LEU A 245 4.70 -16.61 -15.20
C LEU A 245 5.34 -17.99 -15.29
N LYS A 246 6.31 -18.13 -16.20
CA LYS A 246 7.13 -19.33 -16.36
C LYS A 246 8.37 -19.23 -15.48
N MET A 247 8.91 -20.39 -15.10
CA MET A 247 10.10 -20.47 -14.24
C MET A 247 11.26 -21.14 -14.99
N GLN A 248 12.45 -20.59 -14.82
CA GLN A 248 13.71 -21.20 -15.24
C GLN A 248 14.69 -21.21 -14.06
N TYR A 249 15.44 -22.31 -13.90
CA TYR A 249 16.41 -22.44 -12.80
C TYR A 249 17.83 -22.05 -13.22
N LYS A 250 18.49 -21.32 -12.33
CA LYS A 250 19.95 -21.13 -12.35
C LYS A 250 20.53 -21.67 -11.04
N ARG A 251 21.31 -22.75 -11.11
CA ARG A 251 21.98 -23.33 -9.93
C ARG A 251 23.35 -22.70 -9.74
N VAL A 252 23.66 -22.28 -8.52
CA VAL A 252 24.95 -21.64 -8.16
C VAL A 252 25.51 -22.30 -6.90
N LYS A 253 26.83 -22.57 -6.89
CA LYS A 253 27.52 -23.06 -5.69
C LYS A 253 27.46 -21.98 -4.61
N SER A 254 26.96 -22.33 -3.43
CA SER A 254 26.92 -21.41 -2.31
C SER A 254 27.17 -22.18 -1.00
N PRO A 255 28.35 -22.04 -0.38
CA PRO A 255 28.68 -22.80 0.83
C PRO A 255 27.87 -22.32 2.05
N SER A 256 27.30 -21.11 2.00
CA SER A 256 26.56 -20.50 3.11
C SER A 256 25.08 -20.88 3.14
N TYR A 257 24.54 -21.54 2.10
CA TYR A 257 23.11 -21.82 1.99
C TYR A 257 22.84 -23.30 1.65
N PRO A 258 21.85 -23.94 2.30
CA PRO A 258 21.42 -25.29 1.93
C PRO A 258 20.99 -25.37 0.46
N SER A 259 21.23 -26.51 -0.18
CA SER A 259 20.81 -26.78 -1.55
C SER A 259 19.29 -26.56 -1.72
N GLY A 260 18.89 -25.91 -2.81
CA GLY A 260 17.48 -25.57 -3.09
C GLY A 260 17.00 -24.23 -2.53
N THR A 261 17.80 -23.56 -1.69
CA THR A 261 17.50 -22.20 -1.19
C THR A 261 17.47 -21.20 -2.35
N ILE A 262 16.42 -20.39 -2.44
CA ILE A 262 16.35 -19.27 -3.39
C ILE A 262 17.32 -18.18 -2.94
N LEU A 263 18.25 -17.83 -3.80
CA LEU A 263 19.24 -16.76 -3.60
C LEU A 263 18.81 -15.46 -4.27
N GLY A 264 17.92 -15.53 -5.26
CA GLY A 264 17.40 -14.37 -5.95
C GLY A 264 16.57 -14.73 -7.17
N VAL A 265 15.84 -13.73 -7.68
CA VAL A 265 14.98 -13.85 -8.87
C VAL A 265 15.30 -12.74 -9.86
N SER A 266 15.24 -13.06 -11.15
CA SER A 266 15.44 -12.11 -12.24
C SER A 266 14.41 -12.33 -13.34
N PRO A 267 13.61 -11.32 -13.73
CA PRO A 267 13.54 -9.97 -13.18
C PRO A 267 13.19 -9.92 -11.68
N ALA A 268 13.51 -8.82 -11.01
CA ALA A 268 13.33 -8.68 -9.56
C ALA A 268 11.84 -8.72 -9.16
N ALA A 269 11.56 -9.09 -7.90
CA ALA A 269 10.21 -9.05 -7.35
C ALA A 269 9.57 -7.66 -7.56
N GLY A 270 8.27 -7.63 -7.86
CA GLY A 270 7.54 -6.41 -8.17
C GLY A 270 7.62 -5.97 -9.63
N THR A 271 8.52 -6.52 -10.46
CA THR A 271 8.61 -6.17 -11.87
C THR A 271 7.38 -6.66 -12.63
N MET A 272 6.69 -5.78 -13.35
CA MET A 272 5.54 -6.13 -14.19
C MET A 272 5.98 -6.70 -15.54
N LEU A 273 5.67 -7.97 -15.79
CA LEU A 273 6.01 -8.69 -17.03
C LEU A 273 4.75 -9.07 -17.80
N PRO A 274 4.80 -9.17 -19.15
CA PRO A 274 3.74 -9.82 -19.90
C PRO A 274 3.46 -11.22 -19.36
N VAL A 275 2.18 -11.61 -19.28
CA VAL A 275 1.80 -12.97 -18.90
C VAL A 275 2.49 -14.00 -19.81
N GLY A 276 2.99 -15.09 -19.23
CA GLY A 276 3.75 -16.13 -19.93
C GLY A 276 5.26 -15.86 -20.03
N SER A 277 5.74 -14.72 -19.55
CA SER A 277 7.18 -14.41 -19.45
C SER A 277 7.91 -15.33 -18.50
N THR A 278 9.21 -15.52 -18.72
CA THR A 278 10.06 -16.39 -17.90
C THR A 278 10.80 -15.60 -16.82
N VAL A 279 10.72 -16.09 -15.59
CA VAL A 279 11.52 -15.63 -14.44
C VAL A 279 12.62 -16.65 -14.15
N THR A 280 13.86 -16.16 -14.09
CA THR A 280 15.02 -16.95 -13.66
C THR A 280 15.11 -16.94 -12.15
N VAL A 281 15.01 -18.12 -11.53
CA VAL A 281 15.17 -18.35 -10.09
C VAL A 281 16.57 -18.90 -9.85
N THR A 282 17.39 -18.12 -9.16
CA THR A 282 18.74 -18.54 -8.75
C THR A 282 18.66 -19.29 -7.43
N VAL A 283 19.18 -20.51 -7.40
CA VAL A 283 19.13 -21.39 -6.22
C VAL A 283 20.52 -21.90 -5.85
N ALA A 284 20.74 -22.10 -4.55
CA ALA A 284 21.93 -22.77 -4.05
C ALA A 284 21.96 -24.23 -4.50
N ARG A 285 23.15 -24.70 -4.90
CA ARG A 285 23.42 -26.11 -5.24
C ARG A 285 24.32 -26.73 -4.19
#